data_AF-A0A1M5BXT1-F1
#
_entry.id   AF-A0A1M5BXT1-F1
#
_cell.length_a   1.000
_cell.length_b   1.000
_cell.length_c   1.000
_cell.angle_alpha   90.00
_cell.angle_beta   90.00
_cell.angle_gamma   90.00
#
_symmetry.space_group_name_H-M   'P 1'
#
loop_
_entity.id
_entity.type
_entity.pdbx_description
1 polymer ?
#
loop_
_entity_poly.entity_id
_entity_poly.type
_entity_poly.pdbx_seq_one_letter_code
_entity_poly.pdbx_strand_id
1 'polypeptide(L)'
;MPHFIIDCSKQIVEKKLPENIMQKVYDAAESIKLFQLEEIKVRISPFQYYNTGNTNDDFIHVFANIMEEIRYKKLICLNKL
;
A
#
# COMPACT_ATOMS: atom_id res chain seq x y z
N MET A 1 -10.58 -9.99 -5.26
CA MET A 1 -9.64 -10.11 -4.12
C MET A 1 -8.34 -9.32 -4.33
N PRO A 2 -8.31 -8.00 -4.04
CA PRO A 2 -7.06 -7.24 -3.97
C PRO A 2 -6.45 -7.30 -2.56
N HIS A 3 -5.16 -7.63 -2.48
CA HIS A 3 -4.39 -7.65 -1.24
C HIS A 3 -3.28 -6.60 -1.31
N PHE A 4 -3.39 -5.57 -0.49
CA PHE A 4 -2.41 -4.49 -0.38
C PHE A 4 -1.46 -4.74 0.79
N ILE A 5 -0.16 -4.63 0.53
CA ILE A 5 0.91 -4.76 1.51
C ILE A 5 1.67 -3.44 1.52
N ILE A 6 1.75 -2.81 2.68
CA ILE A 6 2.45 -1.53 2.87
C ILE A 6 3.72 -1.83 3.67
N ASP A 7 4.87 -1.71 3.04
CA ASP A 7 6.17 -1.79 3.70
C ASP A 7 6.68 -0.37 3.96
N CYS A 8 7.11 -0.06 5.17
CA CYS A 8 7.58 1.29 5.49
C CYS A 8 8.70 1.30 6.54
N SER A 9 9.44 2.40 6.61
CA SER A 9 10.36 2.61 7.73
C SER A 9 9.58 2.76 9.05
N LYS A 10 10.13 2.25 10.15
CA LYS A 10 9.49 2.33 11.47
C LYS A 10 9.13 3.77 11.87
N GLN A 11 9.96 4.74 11.49
CA GLN A 11 9.78 6.16 11.74
C GLN A 11 8.47 6.71 11.14
N ILE A 12 7.97 6.12 10.05
CA ILE A 12 6.69 6.53 9.44
C ILE A 12 5.52 6.24 10.38
N VAL A 13 5.49 5.05 11.00
CA VAL A 13 4.41 4.68 11.92
C VAL A 13 4.49 5.38 13.28
N GLU A 14 5.65 5.96 13.60
CA GLU A 14 5.83 6.86 14.75
C GLU A 14 5.32 8.28 14.45
N LYS A 15 5.42 8.73 13.19
CA LYS A 15 4.94 10.05 12.74
C LYS A 15 3.45 10.08 12.40
N LYS A 16 2.88 8.95 11.96
CA LYS A 16 1.47 8.82 11.56
C LYS A 16 0.91 7.49 12.04
N LEU A 17 -0.32 7.53 12.53
CA LEU A 17 -1.04 6.32 12.91
C LEU A 17 -1.11 5.33 11.73
N PRO A 18 -0.71 4.05 11.92
CA PRO A 18 -0.78 3.02 10.90
C PRO A 18 -2.17 2.90 10.26
N GLU A 19 -3.22 3.07 11.06
CA GLU A 19 -4.61 3.01 10.63
C GLU A 19 -4.92 4.07 9.57
N ASN A 20 -4.39 5.29 9.74
CA ASN A 20 -4.59 6.37 8.78
C ASN A 20 -3.88 6.08 7.45
N ILE A 21 -2.74 5.39 7.49
CA ILE A 21 -2.00 5.01 6.27
C ILE A 21 -2.76 3.91 5.54
N MET A 22 -3.21 2.88 6.28
CA MET A 22 -4.00 1.79 5.70
C MET A 22 -5.33 2.28 5.14
N GLN A 23 -6.02 3.18 5.83
CA GLN A 23 -7.29 3.75 5.38
C GLN A 23 -7.12 4.49 4.05
N LYS A 24 -6.04 5.27 3.87
CA LYS A 24 -5.78 5.95 2.59
C LYS A 24 -5.60 4.98 1.42
N VAL A 25 -4.96 3.84 1.65
CA VAL A 25 -4.80 2.80 0.61
C VAL A 25 -6.14 2.10 0.34
N TYR A 26 -6.93 1.85 1.38
CA TYR A 26 -8.29 1.32 1.25
C TYR A 26 -9.18 2.26 0.43
N ASP A 27 -9.26 3.53 0.80
CA ASP A 27 -10.08 4.55 0.13
C ASP A 27 -9.69 4.70 -1.35
N ALA A 28 -8.37 4.64 -1.64
CA ALA A 28 -7.88 4.67 -3.01
C ALA A 28 -8.35 3.43 -3.80
N ALA A 29 -8.29 2.24 -3.20
CA ALA A 29 -8.76 0.99 -3.81
C ALA A 29 -10.30 0.92 -3.96
N GLU A 30 -11.05 1.55 -3.06
CA GLU A 30 -12.49 1.73 -3.18
C GLU A 30 -12.85 2.70 -4.31
N SER A 31 -12.11 3.81 -4.43
CA SER A 31 -12.42 4.89 -5.39
C SER A 31 -12.42 4.45 -6.86
N ILE A 32 -11.65 3.43 -7.20
CA ILE A 32 -11.58 2.85 -8.54
C ILE A 32 -12.82 2.00 -8.89
N LYS A 33 -13.63 1.62 -7.89
CA LYS A 33 -14.88 0.84 -8.06
C LYS A 33 -14.71 -0.44 -8.89
N LEU A 34 -13.54 -1.06 -8.81
CA LEU A 34 -13.21 -2.31 -9.49
C LEU A 34 -13.36 -3.55 -8.61
N PHE A 35 -13.46 -3.37 -7.30
CA PHE A 35 -13.42 -4.44 -6.32
C PHE A 35 -14.63 -4.36 -5.38
N GLN A 36 -15.02 -5.50 -4.82
CA GLN A 36 -15.97 -5.55 -3.71
C GLN A 36 -15.29 -5.08 -2.43
N LEU A 37 -15.98 -4.28 -1.62
CA LEU A 37 -15.41 -3.62 -0.44
C LEU A 37 -14.91 -4.63 0.61
N GLU A 38 -15.63 -5.74 0.75
CA GLU A 38 -15.36 -6.82 1.69
C GLU A 38 -14.13 -7.64 1.29
N GLU A 39 -13.70 -7.54 0.02
CA GLU A 39 -12.54 -8.26 -0.49
C GLU A 39 -11.24 -7.46 -0.39
N ILE A 40 -11.32 -6.14 -0.15
CA ILE A 40 -10.15 -5.26 -0.05
C ILE A 40 -9.46 -5.52 1.29
N LYS A 41 -8.24 -6.07 1.22
CA LYS A 41 -7.42 -6.36 2.41
C LYS A 41 -6.18 -5.49 2.37
N VAL A 42 -5.97 -4.69 3.41
CA VAL A 42 -4.80 -3.82 3.55
C VAL A 42 -4.05 -4.22 4.81
N ARG A 43 -2.73 -4.36 4.72
CA ARG A 43 -1.84 -4.58 5.86
C ARG A 43 -0.60 -3.71 5.77
N ILE A 44 -0.01 -3.39 6.92
CA ILE A 44 1.21 -2.59 7.03
C ILE A 44 2.29 -3.34 7.82
N SER A 45 3.54 -3.21 7.39
CA SER A 45 4.72 -3.84 7.98
C SER A 45 5.82 -2.79 8.14
N PRO A 46 6.04 -2.28 9.37
CA PRO A 46 7.12 -1.35 9.65
C PRO A 46 8.45 -2.10 9.82
N PHE A 47 9.50 -1.61 9.16
CA PHE A 47 10.84 -2.16 9.22
C PHE A 47 11.75 -1.30 10.10
N GLN A 48 12.33 -1.91 11.13
CA GLN A 48 13.34 -1.28 11.98
C GLN A 48 14.70 -1.21 11.30
N TYR A 49 15.04 -2.24 10.51
CA TYR A 49 16.31 -2.33 9.81
C TYR A 49 16.05 -2.31 8.31
N TYR A 50 16.55 -1.28 7.64
CA TYR A 50 16.41 -1.08 6.21
C TYR A 50 17.57 -0.22 5.71
N ASN A 51 17.76 -0.15 4.40
CA ASN A 51 18.72 0.72 3.74
C ASN A 51 18.10 1.22 2.44
N THR A 52 18.09 2.54 2.25
CA THR A 52 17.58 3.21 1.05
C THR A 52 18.76 3.76 0.24
N GLY A 53 19.38 2.97 -0.62
CA GLY A 53 20.46 3.46 -1.49
C GLY A 53 21.69 3.98 -0.73
N ASN A 54 22.08 3.28 0.34
CA ASN A 54 23.12 3.66 1.32
C ASN A 54 22.77 4.86 2.22
N THR A 55 21.50 5.22 2.31
CA THR A 55 20.97 6.17 3.30
C THR A 55 19.97 5.49 4.24
N ASN A 56 19.54 6.22 5.28
CA ASN A 56 18.49 5.79 6.22
C ASN A 56 17.22 6.64 6.05
N ASP A 57 16.94 7.08 4.83
CA ASP A 57 15.80 7.95 4.55
C ASP A 57 14.47 7.21 4.74
N ASP A 58 13.44 7.94 5.15
CA ASP A 58 12.11 7.36 5.34
C ASP A 58 11.52 6.89 4.00
N PHE A 59 10.93 5.70 4.00
CA PHE A 59 10.30 5.13 2.81
C PHE A 59 8.93 4.54 3.11
N ILE A 60 8.09 4.51 2.07
CA ILE A 60 6.83 3.76 2.03
C ILE A 60 6.76 3.09 0.66
N HIS A 61 6.52 1.79 0.65
CA HIS A 61 6.29 1.00 -0.55
C HIS A 61 4.94 0.29 -0.41
N VAL A 62 4.08 0.42 -1.42
CA VAL A 62 2.77 -0.23 -1.46
C VAL A 62 2.75 -1.22 -2.60
N PHE A 63 2.55 -2.49 -2.26
CA PHE A 63 2.40 -3.57 -3.21
C PHE A 63 0.96 -4.05 -3.26
N ALA A 64 0.42 -4.27 -4.47
CA ALA A 64 -0.95 -4.73 -4.66
C ALA A 64 -0.94 -6.08 -5.41
N ASN A 65 -1.39 -7.13 -4.73
CA ASN A 65 -1.67 -8.42 -5.35
C ASN A 65 -3.13 -8.44 -5.77
N ILE A 66 -3.36 -8.48 -7.08
CA ILE A 66 -4.70 -8.51 -7.65
C ILE A 66 -4.77 -9.78 -8.49
N MET A 67 -5.75 -10.65 -8.20
CA MET A 67 -5.94 -11.85 -9.01
C MET A 67 -6.32 -11.47 -10.45
N GLU A 68 -5.65 -12.10 -11.40
CA GLU A 68 -5.82 -11.91 -12.84
C GLU A 68 -7.07 -12.64 -13.38
N GLU A 69 -8.22 -12.50 -12.71
CA GLU A 69 -9.49 -12.96 -13.27
C GLU A 69 -10.14 -11.87 -14.16
N ILE A 70 -9.59 -10.65 -14.16
CA ILE A 70 -10.10 -9.54 -14.96
C ILE A 70 -9.33 -9.50 -16.29
N ARG A 71 -9.86 -10.22 -17.29
CA ARG A 71 -9.31 -10.33 -18.67
C ARG A 71 -9.12 -9.00 -19.41
N TYR A 72 -9.55 -7.86 -18.84
CA TYR A 72 -9.34 -6.52 -19.39
C TYR A 72 -9.30 -5.46 -18.27
N LYS A 73 -8.11 -4.99 -17.85
CA LYS A 73 -7.75 -3.55 -17.74
C LYS A 73 -6.51 -3.31 -16.88
N LYS A 74 -5.59 -2.55 -17.49
CA LYS A 74 -4.35 -1.98 -16.98
C LYS A 74 -4.59 -1.15 -15.70
N LEU A 75 -3.99 -1.54 -14.57
CA LEU A 75 -3.83 -0.66 -13.41
C LEU A 75 -2.46 0.02 -13.49
N ILE A 76 -2.43 1.32 -13.83
CA ILE A 76 -1.24 2.15 -13.68
C ILE A 76 -1.29 2.71 -12.26
N CYS A 77 -0.38 2.27 -11.39
CA CYS A 77 -0.14 2.94 -10.11
C CYS A 77 0.73 4.18 -10.40
N LEU A 78 0.13 5.36 -10.39
CA LEU A 78 0.85 6.63 -10.52
C LEU A 78 1.67 6.87 -9.26
N ASN A 79 2.98 6.63 -9.36
CA ASN A 79 3.97 7.14 -8.42
C ASN A 79 4.03 8.67 -8.52
N LYS A 80 3.64 9.34 -7.44
CA LYS A 80 4.21 10.63 -6.97
C LYS A 80 3.71 10.88 -5.55
N LEU A 81 4.51 10.43 -4.57
CA LEU A 81 4.62 11.11 -3.28
C LEU A 81 5.79 12.09 -3.38
#